data_AF-A0A535JFS9-F1
#
_entry.id   AF-A0A535JFS9-F1
#
_cell.length_a   1.000
_cell.length_b   1.000
_cell.length_c   1.000
_cell.angle_alpha   90.00
_cell.angle_beta   90.00
_cell.angle_gamma   90.00
#
_symmetry.space_group_name_H-M   'P 1'
#
loop_
_entity.id
_entity.type
_entity.pdbx_description
1 polymer ?
#
loop_
_entity_poly.entity_id
_entity_poly.type
_entity_poly.pdbx_seq_one_letter_code
_entity_poly.pdbx_strand_id
1 'polypeptide(L)'
;MTLYRAEVLVFAIAFAVLGLVALALVWSGDWAYALLASLNGVDRLTFLLGASVLDPRPASTPIDLGTAISWHHAWATYVTGASDQPAISWGLPVFSNDEYAHMEDVRAVFHGAEVAAVLGFAVAGFRVLRARSQGYALRLVRAGSVVAAAIVVGIGVAAVAAFDQLFLLFHEVFFPQGNFLFPPDSNLIRLYPEWYWQGITAGVGVSFFALALAVAGAAHIALTRRPNTYTPAG
;
A
#
# COMPACT_ATOMS: atom_id res chain seq x y z
N MET A 1 7.81 31.25 -12.72
CA MET A 1 7.14 30.65 -11.54
C MET A 1 6.41 29.35 -11.85
N THR A 2 5.78 29.21 -13.02
CA THR A 2 5.01 28.01 -13.42
C THR A 2 5.85 26.74 -13.55
N LEU A 3 7.06 26.85 -14.11
CA LEU A 3 7.94 25.69 -14.33
C LEU A 3 8.33 25.01 -13.01
N TYR A 4 8.87 25.75 -12.03
CA TYR A 4 9.27 25.17 -10.74
C TYR A 4 8.12 24.48 -9.99
N ARG A 5 6.89 25.02 -10.05
CA ARG A 5 5.71 24.39 -9.45
C ARG A 5 5.39 23.04 -10.10
N ALA A 6 5.51 22.96 -11.43
CA ALA A 6 5.35 21.70 -12.16
C ALA A 6 6.44 20.69 -11.76
N GLU A 7 7.69 21.13 -11.63
CA GLU A 7 8.80 20.26 -11.21
C GLU A 7 8.59 19.69 -9.79
N VAL A 8 8.09 20.53 -8.87
CA VAL A 8 7.71 20.13 -7.50
C VAL A 8 6.59 19.10 -7.53
N LEU A 9 5.54 19.34 -8.33
CA LEU A 9 4.41 18.41 -8.43
C LEU A 9 4.82 17.06 -9.03
N VAL A 10 5.62 17.06 -10.10
CA VAL A 10 6.12 15.82 -10.72
C VAL A 10 6.97 15.03 -9.72
N PHE A 11 7.87 15.69 -8.99
CA PHE A 11 8.64 15.02 -7.93
C PHE A 11 7.71 14.49 -6.83
N ALA A 12 6.73 15.27 -6.39
CA ALA A 12 5.82 14.89 -5.31
C ALA A 12 5.01 13.63 -5.68
N ILE A 13 4.46 13.57 -6.90
CA ILE A 13 3.73 12.40 -7.40
C ILE A 13 4.66 11.19 -7.48
N ALA A 14 5.83 11.34 -8.09
CA ALA A 14 6.80 10.25 -8.22
C ALA A 14 7.27 9.70 -6.87
N PHE A 15 7.52 10.59 -5.91
CA PHE A 15 7.88 10.25 -4.53
C PHE A 15 6.72 9.58 -3.78
N ALA A 16 5.49 10.06 -3.97
CA ALA A 16 4.30 9.45 -3.37
C ALA A 16 4.04 8.04 -3.92
N VAL A 17 4.07 7.84 -5.23
CA VAL A 17 3.88 6.52 -5.86
C VAL A 17 4.93 5.54 -5.35
N LEU A 18 6.22 5.90 -5.41
CA LEU A 18 7.29 5.06 -4.90
C LEU A 18 7.10 4.73 -3.41
N GLY A 19 6.88 5.75 -2.59
CA GLY A 19 6.80 5.59 -1.13
C GLY A 19 5.59 4.78 -0.69
N LEU A 20 4.41 5.01 -1.31
CA LEU A 20 3.19 4.28 -0.97
C LEU A 20 3.29 2.81 -1.35
N VAL A 21 3.84 2.48 -2.54
CA VAL A 21 4.01 1.07 -2.94
C VAL A 21 5.04 0.38 -2.05
N ALA A 22 6.20 1.00 -1.80
CA ALA A 22 7.20 0.43 -0.92
C ALA A 22 6.67 0.20 0.50
N LEU A 23 5.88 1.13 1.04
CA LEU A 23 5.27 0.99 2.35
C LEU A 23 4.13 -0.03 2.36
N ALA A 24 3.34 -0.16 1.29
CA ALA A 24 2.34 -1.20 1.17
C ALA A 24 2.98 -2.60 1.24
N LEU A 25 4.13 -2.80 0.58
CA LEU A 25 4.91 -4.05 0.68
C LEU A 25 5.45 -4.30 2.10
N VAL A 26 5.86 -3.25 2.81
CA VAL A 26 6.29 -3.38 4.21
C VAL A 26 5.12 -3.76 5.12
N TRP A 27 3.96 -3.12 4.92
CA TRP A 27 2.74 -3.37 5.68
C TRP A 27 2.00 -4.65 5.26
N SER A 28 2.33 -5.29 4.13
CA SER A 28 1.77 -6.59 3.76
C SER A 28 2.44 -7.78 4.46
N GLY A 29 3.36 -7.53 5.39
CA GLY A 29 4.04 -8.58 6.15
C GLY A 29 3.22 -9.10 7.32
N ASP A 30 3.51 -10.33 7.74
CA ASP A 30 2.85 -11.05 8.85
C ASP A 30 2.78 -10.23 10.14
N TRP A 31 3.80 -9.41 10.41
CA TRP A 31 3.87 -8.54 11.58
C TRP A 31 2.73 -7.53 11.63
N ALA A 32 2.32 -6.99 10.48
CA ALA A 32 1.26 -5.99 10.40
C ALA A 32 -0.09 -6.64 10.65
N TYR A 33 -0.34 -7.81 10.07
CA TYR A 33 -1.54 -8.58 10.34
C TYR A 33 -1.64 -8.91 11.84
N ALA A 34 -0.56 -9.44 12.43
CA ALA A 34 -0.52 -9.76 13.86
C ALA A 34 -0.74 -8.53 14.76
N LEU A 35 -0.12 -7.40 14.43
CA LEU A 35 -0.31 -6.13 15.15
C LEU A 35 -1.76 -5.67 15.07
N LEU A 36 -2.34 -5.64 13.87
CA LEU A 36 -3.72 -5.17 13.67
C LEU A 36 -4.74 -6.10 14.34
N ALA A 37 -4.53 -7.42 14.28
CA ALA A 37 -5.36 -8.38 15.01
C ALA A 37 -5.29 -8.13 16.53
N SER A 38 -4.08 -7.94 17.08
CA SER A 38 -3.86 -7.65 18.49
C SER A 38 -4.51 -6.34 18.94
N LEU A 39 -4.37 -5.27 18.16
CA LEU A 39 -5.01 -3.97 18.43
C LEU A 39 -6.55 -4.05 18.44
N ASN A 40 -7.13 -5.04 17.77
CA ASN A 40 -8.57 -5.28 17.72
C ASN A 40 -9.01 -6.45 18.62
N GLY A 41 -8.13 -7.00 19.45
CA GLY A 41 -8.45 -8.11 20.37
C GLY A 41 -8.82 -9.42 19.66
N VAL A 42 -8.34 -9.63 18.42
CA VAL A 42 -8.61 -10.82 17.61
C VAL A 42 -7.52 -11.86 17.83
N ASP A 43 -7.87 -12.97 18.46
CA ASP A 43 -7.01 -14.16 18.64
C ASP A 43 -7.44 -15.34 17.74
N ARG A 44 -8.64 -15.26 17.16
CA ARG A 44 -9.24 -16.27 16.29
C ARG A 44 -10.19 -15.66 15.27
N LEU A 45 -10.34 -16.33 14.14
CA LEU A 45 -11.24 -15.96 13.06
C LEU A 45 -12.11 -17.16 12.70
N THR A 46 -13.28 -16.94 12.13
CA THR A 46 -14.17 -18.02 11.68
C THR A 46 -14.17 -18.12 10.17
N PHE A 47 -14.01 -19.33 9.63
CA PHE A 47 -13.97 -19.62 8.19
C PHE A 47 -14.98 -20.69 7.80
N LEU A 48 -15.49 -20.61 6.58
CA LEU A 48 -16.35 -21.62 5.98
C LEU A 48 -15.48 -22.72 5.37
N LEU A 49 -15.39 -23.88 6.03
CA LEU A 49 -14.54 -24.99 5.62
C LEU A 49 -15.34 -26.29 5.47
N GLY A 50 -14.77 -27.25 4.74
CA GLY A 50 -15.29 -28.62 4.73
C GLY A 50 -16.52 -28.87 3.86
N ALA A 51 -16.87 -27.96 2.94
CA ALA A 51 -17.79 -28.31 1.87
C ALA A 51 -17.21 -29.51 1.11
N SER A 52 -17.99 -30.58 1.02
CA SER A 52 -17.59 -31.84 0.39
C SER A 52 -18.69 -32.32 -0.56
N VAL A 53 -18.36 -33.33 -1.38
CA VAL A 53 -19.36 -33.98 -2.24
C VAL A 53 -20.53 -34.56 -1.44
N LEU A 54 -20.32 -34.86 -0.15
CA LEU A 54 -21.30 -35.47 0.75
C LEU A 54 -22.11 -34.44 1.55
N ASP A 55 -21.52 -33.29 1.88
CA ASP A 55 -22.21 -32.15 2.50
C ASP A 55 -21.78 -30.86 1.79
N PRO A 56 -22.64 -30.28 0.95
CA PRO A 56 -22.30 -29.07 0.20
C PRO A 56 -22.31 -27.81 1.09
N ARG A 57 -22.74 -27.90 2.36
CA ARG A 57 -22.76 -26.75 3.27
C ARG A 57 -21.43 -26.67 4.01
N PRO A 58 -20.59 -25.65 3.74
CA PRO A 58 -19.38 -25.47 4.52
C PRO A 58 -19.74 -25.14 5.98
N ALA A 59 -19.00 -25.73 6.91
CA ALA A 59 -19.14 -25.49 8.34
C ALA A 59 -18.35 -24.24 8.74
N SER A 60 -18.98 -23.35 9.51
CA SER A 60 -18.29 -22.23 10.15
C SER A 60 -17.36 -22.76 11.25
N THR A 61 -16.07 -22.78 10.95
CA THR A 61 -15.02 -23.39 11.77
C THR A 61 -14.13 -22.28 12.32
N PRO A 62 -13.88 -22.24 13.65
CA PRO A 62 -12.92 -21.30 14.22
C PRO A 62 -11.49 -21.75 13.90
N ILE A 63 -10.68 -20.81 13.45
CA ILE A 63 -9.27 -20.98 13.07
C ILE A 63 -8.44 -20.03 13.93
N ASP A 64 -7.28 -20.51 14.39
CA ASP A 64 -6.36 -19.71 15.18
C ASP A 64 -5.69 -18.62 14.34
N LEU A 65 -5.24 -17.55 14.99
CA LEU A 65 -4.58 -16.43 14.32
C LEU A 65 -3.32 -16.85 13.54
N GLY A 66 -2.57 -17.84 14.01
CA GLY A 66 -1.36 -18.32 13.32
C GLY A 66 -1.68 -18.93 11.96
N THR A 67 -2.74 -19.74 11.89
CA THR A 67 -3.25 -20.28 10.62
C THR A 67 -3.74 -19.16 9.69
N ALA A 68 -4.49 -18.18 10.20
CA ALA A 68 -4.94 -17.04 9.39
C ALA A 68 -3.75 -16.22 8.83
N ILE A 69 -2.72 -15.99 9.66
CA ILE A 69 -1.48 -15.32 9.23
C ILE A 69 -0.77 -16.14 8.15
N SER A 70 -0.77 -17.48 8.22
CA SER A 70 -0.15 -18.29 7.16
C SER A 70 -0.88 -18.17 5.81
N TRP A 71 -2.21 -18.04 5.82
CA TRP A 71 -2.98 -17.75 4.61
C TRP A 71 -2.75 -16.33 4.11
N HIS A 72 -2.67 -15.35 5.01
CA HIS A 72 -2.28 -13.99 4.65
C HIS A 72 -0.88 -13.96 4.00
N HIS A 73 0.09 -14.65 4.58
CA HIS A 73 1.45 -14.75 4.04
C HIS A 73 1.47 -15.34 2.63
N ALA A 74 0.74 -16.44 2.41
CA ALA A 74 0.61 -17.05 1.10
C ALA A 74 -0.01 -16.09 0.08
N TRP A 75 -1.05 -15.36 0.47
CA TRP A 75 -1.64 -14.34 -0.40
C TRP A 75 -0.71 -13.17 -0.67
N ALA A 76 -0.05 -12.63 0.35
CA ALA A 76 0.87 -11.51 0.23
C ALA A 76 2.04 -11.86 -0.70
N THR A 77 2.64 -13.04 -0.54
CA THR A 77 3.74 -13.50 -1.40
C THR A 77 3.26 -13.82 -2.82
N TYR A 78 2.04 -14.33 -2.99
CA TYR A 78 1.43 -14.55 -4.30
C TYR A 78 1.22 -13.25 -5.07
N VAL A 79 0.53 -12.26 -4.47
CA VAL A 79 0.19 -11.01 -5.17
C VAL A 79 1.40 -10.13 -5.46
N THR A 80 2.45 -10.21 -4.64
CA THR A 80 3.73 -9.52 -4.85
C THR A 80 4.69 -10.32 -5.75
N GLY A 81 4.27 -11.49 -6.24
CA GLY A 81 5.08 -12.31 -7.15
C GLY A 81 6.29 -13.00 -6.51
N ALA A 82 6.42 -12.99 -5.17
CA ALA A 82 7.42 -13.76 -4.45
C ALA A 82 7.13 -15.28 -4.45
N SER A 83 5.86 -15.66 -4.70
CA SER A 83 5.39 -17.04 -4.84
C SER A 83 4.42 -17.17 -6.00
N ASP A 84 4.40 -18.32 -6.67
CA ASP A 84 3.36 -18.69 -7.63
C ASP A 84 2.23 -19.52 -7.00
N GLN A 85 2.39 -19.92 -5.74
CA GLN A 85 1.41 -20.72 -5.01
C GLN A 85 0.42 -19.81 -4.27
N PRO A 86 -0.88 -19.86 -4.59
CA PRO A 86 -1.89 -19.12 -3.86
C PRO A 86 -2.15 -19.76 -2.49
N ALA A 87 -2.92 -19.08 -1.63
CA ALA A 87 -3.23 -19.60 -0.30
C ALA A 87 -4.05 -20.89 -0.39
N ILE A 88 -3.55 -21.96 0.23
CA ILE A 88 -4.20 -23.27 0.36
C ILE A 88 -4.02 -23.79 1.80
N SER A 89 -4.85 -24.76 2.21
CA SER A 89 -4.71 -25.42 3.52
C SER A 89 -4.69 -26.93 3.31
N TRP A 90 -3.60 -27.58 3.75
CA TRP A 90 -3.43 -29.04 3.64
C TRP A 90 -3.63 -29.61 2.23
N GLY A 91 -3.23 -28.86 1.20
CA GLY A 91 -3.41 -29.26 -0.21
C GLY A 91 -4.83 -29.07 -0.75
N LEU A 92 -5.73 -28.45 0.03
CA LEU A 92 -7.11 -28.17 -0.36
C LEU A 92 -7.37 -26.67 -0.52
N PRO A 93 -8.27 -26.28 -1.43
CA PRO A 93 -8.74 -24.90 -1.54
C PRO A 93 -9.43 -24.43 -0.25
N VAL A 94 -9.10 -23.21 0.18
CA VAL A 94 -9.72 -22.55 1.33
C VAL A 94 -10.70 -21.48 0.87
N PHE A 95 -10.49 -20.91 -0.31
CA PHE A 95 -11.29 -19.86 -0.89
C PHE A 95 -12.14 -20.43 -2.04
N SER A 96 -13.21 -19.74 -2.41
CA SER A 96 -14.01 -20.05 -3.59
C SER A 96 -13.24 -19.76 -4.88
N ASN A 97 -13.70 -20.34 -6.00
CA ASN A 97 -13.09 -20.08 -7.31
C ASN A 97 -13.08 -18.58 -7.66
N ASP A 98 -14.14 -17.85 -7.31
CA ASP A 98 -14.25 -16.41 -7.55
C ASP A 98 -13.22 -15.61 -6.73
N GLU A 99 -12.99 -16.01 -5.47
CA GLU A 99 -11.97 -15.39 -4.62
C GLU A 99 -10.55 -15.67 -5.12
N TYR A 100 -10.27 -16.88 -5.64
CA TYR A 100 -8.99 -17.17 -6.30
C TYR A 100 -8.80 -16.34 -7.57
N ALA A 101 -9.82 -16.26 -8.43
CA ALA A 101 -9.77 -15.47 -9.66
C ALA A 101 -9.57 -13.97 -9.35
N HIS A 102 -10.21 -13.45 -8.32
CA HIS A 102 -9.99 -12.08 -7.88
C HIS A 102 -8.55 -11.85 -7.42
N MET A 103 -7.97 -12.77 -6.64
CA MET A 103 -6.59 -12.62 -6.16
C MET A 103 -5.56 -12.73 -7.29
N GLU A 104 -5.86 -13.46 -8.37
CA GLU A 104 -5.08 -13.45 -9.61
C GLU A 104 -5.11 -12.06 -10.28
N ASP A 105 -6.26 -11.41 -10.35
CA ASP A 105 -6.36 -10.04 -10.86
C ASP A 105 -5.65 -9.03 -9.94
N VAL A 106 -5.77 -9.19 -8.61
CA VAL A 106 -5.06 -8.37 -7.62
C VAL A 106 -3.55 -8.49 -7.83
N ARG A 107 -3.03 -9.69 -8.13
CA ARG A 107 -1.62 -9.90 -8.48
C ARG A 107 -1.21 -9.04 -9.68
N ALA A 108 -2.02 -8.99 -10.74
CA ALA A 108 -1.74 -8.15 -11.92
C ALA A 108 -1.72 -6.65 -11.57
N VAL A 109 -2.64 -6.19 -10.72
CA VAL A 109 -2.68 -4.79 -10.23
C VAL A 109 -1.42 -4.46 -9.41
N PHE A 110 -0.99 -5.35 -8.53
CA PHE A 110 0.25 -5.18 -7.74
C PHE A 110 1.49 -5.10 -8.63
N HIS A 111 1.62 -5.96 -9.65
CA HIS A 111 2.70 -5.86 -10.64
C HIS A 111 2.70 -4.49 -11.35
N GLY A 112 1.52 -3.99 -11.73
CA GLY A 112 1.38 -2.65 -12.31
C GLY A 112 1.84 -1.54 -11.34
N ALA A 113 1.51 -1.67 -10.06
CA ALA A 113 1.93 -0.74 -9.02
C ALA A 113 3.45 -0.77 -8.78
N GLU A 114 4.08 -1.95 -8.81
CA GLU A 114 5.53 -2.11 -8.71
C GLU A 114 6.26 -1.45 -9.89
N VAL A 115 5.76 -1.66 -11.12
CA VAL A 115 6.27 -0.96 -12.31
C VAL A 115 6.14 0.55 -12.15
N ALA A 116 5.00 1.04 -11.67
CA ALA A 116 4.79 2.47 -11.41
C ALA A 116 5.76 3.01 -10.34
N ALA A 117 6.08 2.22 -9.30
CA ALA A 117 7.05 2.58 -8.28
C ALA A 117 8.48 2.68 -8.84
N VAL A 118 8.90 1.75 -9.70
CA VAL A 118 10.19 1.81 -10.40
C VAL A 118 10.29 3.05 -11.29
N LEU A 119 9.23 3.37 -12.04
CA LEU A 119 9.16 4.59 -12.83
C LEU A 119 9.18 5.84 -11.95
N GLY A 120 8.45 5.83 -10.83
CA GLY A 120 8.47 6.89 -9.82
C GLY A 120 9.88 7.12 -9.27
N PHE A 121 10.61 6.07 -8.95
CA PHE A 121 12.01 6.16 -8.52
C PHE A 121 12.90 6.80 -9.59
N ALA A 122 12.81 6.34 -10.84
CA ALA A 122 13.59 6.88 -11.95
C ALA A 122 13.28 8.37 -12.18
N VAL A 123 12.00 8.75 -12.18
CA VAL A 123 11.56 10.14 -12.34
C VAL A 123 12.07 10.99 -11.18
N ALA A 124 11.81 10.60 -9.93
CA ALA A 124 12.24 11.35 -8.75
C ALA A 124 13.77 11.55 -8.74
N GLY A 125 14.54 10.48 -9.02
CA GLY A 125 15.99 10.52 -9.14
C GLY A 125 16.47 11.48 -10.23
N PHE A 126 15.93 11.37 -11.44
CA PHE A 126 16.26 12.27 -12.55
C PHE A 126 15.95 13.74 -12.21
N ARG A 127 14.79 14.03 -11.62
CA ARG A 127 14.39 15.38 -11.19
C ARG A 127 15.38 15.94 -10.17
N VAL A 128 15.80 15.13 -9.19
CA VAL A 128 16.80 15.53 -8.18
C VAL A 128 18.17 15.78 -8.79
N LEU A 129 18.64 14.92 -9.70
CA LEU A 129 19.93 15.09 -10.38
C LEU A 129 19.96 16.37 -11.22
N ARG A 130 18.90 16.65 -11.99
CA ARG A 130 18.74 17.89 -12.75
C ARG A 130 18.68 19.11 -11.85
N ALA A 131 17.91 19.04 -10.76
CA ALA A 131 17.83 20.14 -9.80
C ALA A 131 19.15 20.38 -9.05
N ARG A 132 20.00 19.34 -8.93
CA ARG A 132 21.33 19.44 -8.31
C ARG A 132 22.28 20.22 -9.21
N SER A 133 22.30 19.95 -10.51
CA SER A 133 23.12 20.73 -11.46
C SER A 133 22.67 22.19 -11.56
N GLN A 134 21.40 22.47 -11.28
CA GLN A 134 20.82 23.81 -11.24
C GLN A 134 20.80 24.44 -9.83
N GLY A 135 21.38 23.79 -8.82
CA GLY A 135 21.57 24.35 -7.49
C GLY A 135 20.34 24.43 -6.58
N TYR A 136 19.18 23.85 -6.94
CA TYR A 136 17.94 23.89 -6.15
C TYR A 136 17.41 22.53 -5.67
N ALA A 137 18.16 21.43 -5.83
CA ALA A 137 17.73 20.08 -5.42
C ALA A 137 17.11 20.00 -4.01
N LEU A 138 17.75 20.57 -2.99
CA LEU A 138 17.23 20.52 -1.62
C LEU A 138 15.90 21.29 -1.47
N ARG A 139 15.72 22.38 -2.23
CA ARG A 139 14.45 23.13 -2.26
C ARG A 139 13.36 22.31 -2.95
N LEU A 140 13.70 21.63 -4.05
CA LEU A 140 12.79 20.71 -4.75
C LEU A 140 12.35 19.57 -3.84
N VAL A 141 13.29 18.86 -3.21
CA VAL A 141 13.00 17.73 -2.30
C VAL A 141 12.15 18.18 -1.13
N ARG A 142 12.50 19.30 -0.48
CA ARG A 142 11.70 19.85 0.63
C ARG A 142 10.28 20.18 0.20
N ALA A 143 10.11 20.98 -0.85
CA ALA A 143 8.78 21.41 -1.31
C ALA A 143 7.96 20.21 -1.81
N GLY A 144 8.58 19.33 -2.60
CA GLY A 144 7.93 18.15 -3.15
C GLY A 144 7.52 17.14 -2.09
N SER A 145 8.33 16.93 -1.04
CA SER A 145 7.95 16.05 0.07
C SER A 145 6.78 16.61 0.87
N VAL A 146 6.72 17.93 1.09
CA VAL A 146 5.58 18.58 1.75
C VAL A 146 4.31 18.47 0.89
N VAL A 147 4.42 18.68 -0.42
CA VAL A 147 3.28 18.52 -1.35
C VAL A 147 2.81 17.07 -1.38
N ALA A 148 3.73 16.10 -1.43
CA ALA A 148 3.39 14.67 -1.40
C ALA A 148 2.68 14.30 -0.09
N ALA A 149 3.18 14.78 1.06
CA ALA A 149 2.52 14.58 2.35
C ALA A 149 1.10 15.17 2.36
N ALA A 150 0.90 16.38 1.82
CA ALA A 150 -0.41 17.01 1.72
C ALA A 150 -1.38 16.22 0.82
N ILE A 151 -0.90 15.69 -0.32
CA ILE A 151 -1.71 14.83 -1.21
C ILE A 151 -2.15 13.57 -0.48
N VAL A 152 -1.23 12.86 0.17
CA VAL A 152 -1.53 11.60 0.87
C VAL A 152 -2.47 11.84 2.06
N VAL A 153 -2.29 12.92 2.82
CA VAL A 153 -3.22 13.31 3.88
C VAL A 153 -4.60 13.62 3.32
N GLY A 154 -4.70 14.34 2.20
CA GLY A 154 -5.97 14.62 1.55
C GLY A 154 -6.71 13.35 1.12
N ILE A 155 -5.99 12.40 0.52
CA ILE A 155 -6.52 11.07 0.16
C ILE A 155 -6.94 10.30 1.42
N GLY A 156 -6.13 10.31 2.48
CA GLY A 156 -6.44 9.65 3.74
C GLY A 156 -7.70 10.20 4.42
N VAL A 157 -7.88 11.52 4.42
CA VAL A 157 -9.10 12.16 4.94
C VAL A 157 -10.32 11.74 4.12
N ALA A 158 -10.20 11.68 2.79
CA ALA A 158 -11.27 11.18 1.92
C ALA A 158 -11.57 9.69 2.20
N ALA A 159 -10.55 8.87 2.39
CA ALA A 159 -10.69 7.45 2.73
C ALA A 159 -11.43 7.23 4.05
N VAL A 160 -11.21 8.08 5.06
CA VAL A 160 -11.95 8.03 6.33
C VAL A 160 -13.40 8.49 6.16
N ALA A 161 -13.65 9.52 5.34
CA ALA A 161 -14.99 10.08 5.17
C ALA A 161 -15.90 9.27 4.23
N ALA A 162 -15.32 8.51 3.29
CA ALA A 162 -16.02 7.86 2.19
C ALA A 162 -15.40 6.50 1.82
N PHE A 163 -15.07 5.68 2.83
CA PHE A 163 -14.38 4.39 2.63
C PHE A 163 -15.09 3.49 1.62
N ASP A 164 -16.40 3.26 1.81
CA ASP A 164 -17.18 2.37 0.93
C ASP A 164 -17.20 2.85 -0.52
N GLN A 165 -17.37 4.15 -0.74
CA GLN A 165 -17.41 4.73 -2.08
C GLN A 165 -16.05 4.65 -2.75
N LEU A 166 -14.96 4.88 -2.01
CA LEU A 166 -13.60 4.76 -2.53
C LEU A 166 -13.21 3.30 -2.77
N PHE A 167 -13.64 2.37 -1.91
CA PHE A 167 -13.50 0.94 -2.11
C PHE A 167 -14.19 0.52 -3.40
N LEU A 168 -15.47 0.87 -3.59
CA LEU A 168 -16.21 0.54 -4.81
C LEU A 168 -15.56 1.16 -6.04
N LEU A 169 -15.22 2.45 -6.02
CA LEU A 169 -14.57 3.12 -7.15
C LEU A 169 -13.24 2.47 -7.52
N PHE A 170 -12.39 2.15 -6.54
CA PHE A 170 -11.14 1.44 -6.78
C PHE A 170 -11.41 0.11 -7.48
N HIS A 171 -12.37 -0.66 -6.97
CA HIS A 171 -12.64 -1.99 -7.52
C HIS A 171 -13.30 -1.94 -8.90
N GLU A 172 -14.17 -0.97 -9.18
CA GLU A 172 -14.76 -0.78 -10.51
C GLU A 172 -13.70 -0.40 -11.56
N VAL A 173 -12.67 0.35 -11.17
CA VAL A 173 -11.57 0.76 -12.07
C VAL A 173 -10.64 -0.41 -12.37
N PHE A 174 -10.25 -1.19 -11.36
CA PHE A 174 -9.25 -2.25 -11.51
C PHE A 174 -9.84 -3.64 -11.80
N PHE A 175 -11.11 -3.86 -11.49
CA PHE A 175 -11.83 -5.12 -11.70
C PHE A 175 -13.19 -4.88 -12.41
N PRO A 176 -13.18 -4.30 -13.62
CA PRO A 176 -14.40 -3.95 -14.36
C PRO A 176 -15.32 -5.15 -14.69
N GLN A 177 -14.82 -6.37 -14.58
CA GLN A 177 -15.54 -7.64 -14.69
C GLN A 177 -16.43 -7.95 -13.47
N GLY A 178 -16.28 -7.22 -12.36
CA GLY A 178 -17.14 -7.33 -11.18
C GLY A 178 -16.81 -8.50 -10.23
N ASN A 179 -15.67 -9.17 -10.40
CA ASN A 179 -15.27 -10.33 -9.59
C ASN A 179 -14.71 -9.97 -8.20
N PHE A 180 -15.14 -8.85 -7.62
CA PHE A 180 -14.78 -8.41 -6.26
C PHE A 180 -16.00 -8.40 -5.31
N LEU A 181 -17.21 -8.63 -5.84
CA LEU A 181 -18.45 -8.64 -5.07
C LEU A 181 -18.71 -10.05 -4.51
N PHE A 182 -18.11 -10.34 -3.36
CA PHE A 182 -18.32 -11.61 -2.68
C PHE A 182 -19.56 -11.59 -1.77
N PRO A 183 -20.16 -12.75 -1.46
CA PRO A 183 -21.07 -12.88 -0.33
C PRO A 183 -20.43 -12.33 0.96
N PRO A 184 -21.17 -11.66 1.86
CA PRO A 184 -20.61 -11.08 3.09
C PRO A 184 -19.89 -12.08 4.00
N ASP A 185 -20.18 -13.37 3.85
CA ASP A 185 -19.60 -14.47 4.60
C ASP A 185 -18.46 -15.18 3.86
N SER A 186 -17.92 -14.60 2.78
CA SER A 186 -16.78 -15.16 2.03
C SER A 186 -15.52 -15.28 2.91
N ASN A 187 -14.68 -16.26 2.60
CA ASN A 187 -13.47 -16.51 3.37
C ASN A 187 -12.42 -15.41 3.17
N LEU A 188 -12.39 -14.75 2.02
CA LEU A 188 -11.52 -13.61 1.74
C LEU A 188 -11.94 -12.39 2.55
N ILE A 189 -13.23 -12.11 2.68
CA ILE A 189 -13.74 -11.04 3.58
C ILE A 189 -13.45 -11.38 5.04
N ARG A 190 -13.61 -12.65 5.44
CA ARG A 190 -13.26 -13.11 6.80
C ARG A 190 -11.76 -13.01 7.09
N LEU A 191 -10.90 -13.20 6.08
CA LEU A 191 -9.45 -13.05 6.21
C LEU A 191 -9.03 -11.57 6.24
N TYR A 192 -9.71 -10.72 5.47
CA TYR A 192 -9.42 -9.29 5.39
C TYR A 192 -10.65 -8.45 5.81
N PRO A 193 -11.04 -8.52 7.09
CA PRO A 193 -12.17 -7.75 7.61
C PRO A 193 -11.85 -6.25 7.64
N GLU A 194 -12.88 -5.43 7.91
CA GLU A 194 -12.78 -3.97 7.90
C GLU A 194 -11.61 -3.43 8.75
N TRP A 195 -11.39 -3.98 9.95
CA TRP A 195 -10.29 -3.56 10.82
C TRP A 195 -8.91 -3.77 10.21
N TYR A 196 -8.74 -4.79 9.35
CA TYR A 196 -7.49 -5.04 8.65
C TYR A 196 -7.27 -3.97 7.57
N TRP A 197 -8.28 -3.72 6.74
CA TRP A 197 -8.17 -2.73 5.67
C TRP A 197 -7.97 -1.32 6.20
N GLN A 198 -8.77 -0.89 7.18
CA GLN A 198 -8.59 0.40 7.83
C GLN A 198 -7.21 0.51 8.49
N GLY A 199 -6.78 -0.56 9.18
CA GLY A 199 -5.49 -0.63 9.84
C GLY A 199 -4.31 -0.50 8.89
N ILE A 200 -4.30 -1.26 7.79
CA ILE A 200 -3.28 -1.19 6.73
C ILE A 200 -3.27 0.18 6.07
N THR A 201 -4.44 0.70 5.66
CA THR A 201 -4.54 2.00 5.00
C THR A 201 -4.01 3.12 5.91
N ALA A 202 -4.40 3.12 7.18
CA ALA A 202 -3.89 4.08 8.16
C ALA A 202 -2.39 3.90 8.41
N GLY A 203 -1.91 2.67 8.56
CA GLY A 203 -0.51 2.34 8.77
C GLY A 203 0.39 2.85 7.65
N VAL A 204 0.03 2.55 6.40
CA VAL A 204 0.74 3.04 5.21
C VAL A 204 0.71 4.56 5.13
N GLY A 205 -0.47 5.18 5.32
CA GLY A 205 -0.62 6.63 5.26
C GLY A 205 0.20 7.39 6.31
N VAL A 206 0.16 6.93 7.56
CA VAL A 206 0.96 7.51 8.67
C VAL A 206 2.45 7.30 8.44
N SER A 207 2.86 6.11 8.00
CA SER A 207 4.26 5.80 7.69
C SER A 207 4.79 6.71 6.58
N PHE A 208 4.00 6.91 5.52
CA PHE A 208 4.36 7.80 4.42
C PHE A 208 4.46 9.24 4.87
N PHE A 209 3.50 9.72 5.66
CA PHE A 209 3.51 11.07 6.19
C PHE A 209 4.76 11.33 7.05
N ALA A 210 5.09 10.40 7.95
CA ALA A 210 6.30 10.49 8.76
C ALA A 210 7.58 10.50 7.90
N LEU A 211 7.68 9.62 6.90
CA LEU A 211 8.79 9.58 5.95
C LEU A 211 8.94 10.91 5.19
N ALA A 212 7.83 11.44 4.66
CA ALA A 212 7.84 12.68 3.90
C ALA A 212 8.28 13.88 4.75
N LEU A 213 7.84 13.95 6.02
CA LEU A 213 8.30 14.97 6.97
C LEU A 213 9.77 14.81 7.32
N ALA A 214 10.26 13.58 7.51
CA ALA A 214 11.68 13.32 7.77
C ALA A 214 12.54 13.78 6.59
N VAL A 215 12.15 13.47 5.36
CA VAL A 215 12.85 13.91 4.14
C VAL A 215 12.81 15.43 4.00
N ALA A 216 11.65 16.06 4.22
CA ALA A 216 11.51 17.51 4.18
C ALA A 216 12.36 18.21 5.25
N GLY A 217 12.38 17.69 6.47
CA GLY A 217 13.17 18.18 7.60
C GLY A 217 14.67 18.05 7.35
N ALA A 218 15.12 16.90 6.88
CA ALA A 218 16.53 16.69 6.50
C ALA A 218 16.97 17.66 5.40
N ALA A 219 16.14 17.84 4.35
CA ALA A 219 16.42 18.80 3.30
C ALA A 219 16.45 20.26 3.81
N HIS A 220 15.57 20.60 4.76
CA HIS A 220 15.55 21.90 5.41
C HIS A 220 16.82 22.17 6.23
N ILE A 221 17.23 21.23 7.08
CA ILE A 221 18.46 21.33 7.88
C ILE A 221 19.69 21.42 6.97
N ALA A 222 19.73 20.67 5.88
CA ALA A 222 20.82 20.76 4.91
C ALA A 222 20.88 22.12 4.21
N LEU A 223 19.74 22.80 4.00
CA LEU A 223 19.69 24.16 3.47
C LEU A 223 20.21 25.20 4.47
N THR A 224 19.90 25.05 5.76
CA THR A 224 20.34 26.00 6.80
C THR A 224 21.82 25.86 7.16
N ARG A 225 22.43 24.69 6.92
CA ARG A 225 23.84 24.42 7.20
C ARG A 225 24.81 24.81 6.07
N ARG A 226 24.33 25.29 4.92
CA ARG A 226 25.23 25.73 3.83
C ARG A 226 25.97 27.01 4.26
N PRO A 227 27.32 27.00 4.38
CA PRO A 227 28.06 28.21 4.67
C PRO A 227 27.87 29.23 3.54
N ASN A 228 27.67 30.51 3.90
CA ASN A 228 27.85 31.60 2.96
C ASN A 228 29.35 31.67 2.61
N THR A 229 29.80 30.92 1.61
CA THR A 229 31.10 31.19 0.98
C THR A 229 30.95 32.49 0.20
N TYR A 230 31.10 33.60 0.91
CA TYR A 230 31.42 34.89 0.32
C TYR A 230 32.85 34.77 -0.20
N THR A 231 33.03 34.62 -1.51
CA THR A 231 34.32 34.80 -2.16
C THR A 231 34.45 36.31 -2.37
N PRO A 232 35.31 37.05 -1.63
CA PRO A 232 35.58 38.43 -1.98
C PRO A 232 36.26 38.41 -3.36
N ALA A 233 35.79 39.26 -4.27
CA ALA A 233 36.53 39.54 -5.49
C ALA A 233 37.87 40.17 -5.09
N GLY A 234 38.96 39.44 -5.34
CA GLY A 234 40.33 39.95 -5.33
C GLY A 234 40.78 40.23 -6.75
#